data_AF-A0A955X173-F1
#
_entry.id   AF-A0A955X173-F1
#
_cell.length_a   1.000
_cell.length_b   1.000
_cell.length_c   1.000
_cell.angle_alpha   90.00
_cell.angle_beta   90.00
_cell.angle_gamma   90.00
#
_symmetry.space_group_name_H-M   'P 1'
#
loop_
_entity.id
_entity.type
_entity.pdbx_description
1 polymer ?
#
loop_
_entity_poly.entity_id
_entity_poly.type
_entity_poly.pdbx_seq_one_letter_code
_entity_poly.pdbx_strand_id
1 'polypeptide(L)' 'VFQNRERRLPRRPAGSYREYVHPTPGVRGAGPQRIIVDGGGPWYYSPDHYQTFKALQP' A
#
# COMPACT_ATOMS: atom_id res chain seq x y z
N VAL A 1 -0.92 9.93 1.96
CA VAL A 1 -1.90 9.53 0.91
C VAL A 1 -1.13 8.84 -0.19
N PHE A 2 -1.60 7.70 -0.70
CA PHE A 2 -0.97 7.00 -1.82
C PHE A 2 -1.61 7.44 -3.14
N GLN A 3 -0.80 7.85 -4.10
CA GLN A 3 -1.31 8.45 -5.34
C GLN A 3 -1.55 7.45 -6.48
N ASN A 4 -1.05 6.22 -6.37
CA ASN A 4 -1.15 5.20 -7.43
C ASN A 4 -0.72 5.71 -8.83
N ARG A 5 0.39 6.48 -8.91
CA ARG A 5 0.86 7.11 -10.15
C ARG A 5 1.19 6.10 -11.25
N GLU A 6 1.77 4.98 -10.85
CA GLU A 6 2.16 3.87 -11.72
C GLU A 6 0.97 2.96 -12.07
N ARG A 7 -0.22 3.24 -11.53
CA ARG A 7 -1.49 2.55 -11.83
C ARG A 7 -1.42 1.03 -11.62
N ARG A 8 -0.63 0.59 -10.65
CA ARG A 8 -0.52 -0.82 -10.23
C ARG A 8 -1.74 -1.32 -9.46
N LEU A 9 -2.47 -0.42 -8.82
CA LEU A 9 -3.78 -0.67 -8.21
C LEU A 9 -4.90 -0.15 -9.12
N PRO A 10 -6.17 -0.55 -8.92
CA PRO A 10 -7.31 0.03 -9.62
C PRO A 10 -7.34 1.56 -9.56
N ARG A 11 -7.88 2.20 -10.60
CA ARG A 11 -8.02 3.66 -10.63
C ARG A 11 -9.13 4.10 -9.68
N ARG A 12 -8.81 5.04 -8.79
CA ARG A 12 -9.74 5.65 -7.83
C ARG A 12 -9.60 7.18 -7.87
N PRO A 13 -10.60 7.94 -7.38
CA PRO A 13 -10.45 9.38 -7.15
C PRO A 13 -9.20 9.72 -6.32
N ALA A 14 -8.67 10.92 -6.51
CA ALA A 14 -7.51 11.37 -5.74
C ALA A 14 -7.84 11.35 -4.24
N GLY A 15 -6.91 10.83 -3.43
CA GLY A 15 -7.09 10.74 -1.97
C GLY A 15 -7.78 9.46 -1.47
N SER A 16 -8.31 8.60 -2.36
CA SER A 16 -8.99 7.36 -1.94
C SER A 16 -8.06 6.36 -1.26
N TYR A 17 -6.79 6.29 -1.66
CA TYR A 17 -5.82 5.38 -1.07
C TYR A 17 -5.02 6.04 0.06
N ARG A 18 -4.98 5.37 1.21
CA ARG A 18 -4.09 5.71 2.34
C ARG A 18 -2.96 4.70 2.42
N GLU A 19 -1.75 5.17 2.72
CA GLU A 19 -0.60 4.28 2.96
C GLU A 19 -0.25 4.25 4.44
N TYR A 20 0.21 3.08 4.86
CA TYR A 20 0.73 2.83 6.19
C TYR A 20 2.03 2.05 6.06
N VAL A 21 2.98 2.35 6.93
CA VAL A 21 4.22 1.60 7.06
C VAL A 21 3.95 0.32 7.85
N HIS A 22 4.38 -0.83 7.31
CA HIS A 22 4.44 -2.06 8.08
C HIS A 22 5.88 -2.28 8.58
N PRO A 23 6.11 -2.43 9.90
CA PRO A 23 7.47 -2.60 10.43
C PRO A 23 8.19 -3.79 9.79
N THR A 24 9.44 -3.60 9.42
CA THR A 24 10.31 -4.68 8.94
C THR A 24 11.31 -5.03 10.03
N PRO A 25 11.30 -6.26 10.58
CA PRO A 25 12.24 -6.67 11.61
C PRO A 25 13.70 -6.43 11.19
N GLY A 26 14.51 -5.88 12.09
CA GLY A 26 15.92 -5.59 11.84
C GLY A 26 16.19 -4.33 11.00
N VAL A 27 15.17 -3.67 10.46
CA VAL A 27 15.33 -2.41 9.71
C VAL A 27 15.12 -1.21 10.62
N ARG A 28 16.06 -0.27 10.62
CA ARG A 28 15.88 1.05 11.25
C ARG A 28 15.07 1.95 10.31
N GLY A 29 14.05 2.61 10.83
CA GLY A 29 13.13 3.44 10.04
C GLY A 29 11.99 2.64 9.40
N ALA A 30 11.41 3.16 8.33
CA ALA A 30 10.16 2.63 7.79
C ALA A 30 10.29 1.28 7.04
N GLY A 31 11.48 0.95 6.52
CA GLY A 31 11.67 -0.24 5.66
C GLY A 31 10.82 -0.21 4.38
N PRO A 32 10.77 -1.32 3.61
CA PRO A 32 10.09 -1.38 2.32
C PRO A 32 8.59 -1.73 2.41
N GLN A 33 8.14 -2.32 3.52
CA GLN A 33 6.81 -2.89 3.60
C GLN A 33 5.71 -1.83 3.81
N ARG A 34 4.61 -1.95 3.07
CA ARG A 34 3.50 -0.99 3.07
C ARG A 34 2.16 -1.70 3.08
N ILE A 35 1.18 -1.09 3.76
CA ILE A 35 -0.24 -1.42 3.63
C ILE A 35 -0.93 -0.24 2.95
N ILE A 36 -1.67 -0.50 1.88
CA ILE A 36 -2.49 0.47 1.17
C ILE A 36 -3.96 0.15 1.43
N VAL A 37 -4.67 1.10 2.03
CA VAL A 37 -6.10 0.98 2.36
C VAL A 37 -6.91 1.79 1.35
N ASP A 38 -7.87 1.12 0.70
CA ASP A 38 -8.92 1.77 -0.08
C ASP A 38 -10.12 2.03 0.86
N GLY A 39 -10.56 3.29 0.99
CA GLY A 39 -11.57 3.74 1.96
C GLY A 39 -12.97 3.09 1.86
N GLY A 40 -13.19 2.20 0.91
CA GLY A 40 -14.38 1.35 0.79
C GLY A 40 -14.12 0.07 -0.02
N GLY A 41 -12.87 -0.36 -0.10
CA GLY A 41 -12.43 -1.49 -0.93
C GLY A 41 -11.43 -2.40 -0.20
N PRO A 42 -10.85 -3.38 -0.92
CA PRO A 42 -9.85 -4.28 -0.34
C PRO A 42 -8.60 -3.51 0.07
N TRP A 43 -7.89 -4.06 1.05
CA TRP A 43 -6.57 -3.57 1.43
C TRP A 43 -5.51 -4.27 0.59
N TYR A 44 -4.36 -3.64 0.43
CA TYR A 44 -3.25 -4.20 -0.33
C TYR A 44 -1.98 -4.18 0.49
N TYR A 45 -1.25 -5.28 0.49
CA TYR A 45 0.08 -5.37 1.05
C TYR A 45 1.13 -5.27 -0.06
N SER A 46 2.14 -4.44 0.14
CA SER A 46 3.32 -4.37 -0.71
C SER A 46 4.57 -4.68 0.12
N PRO A 47 5.26 -5.81 -0.13
CA PRO A 47 6.47 -6.17 0.60
C PRO A 47 7.72 -5.41 0.12
N ASP A 48 7.66 -4.77 -1.04
CA ASP A 48 8.81 -4.39 -1.87
C ASP A 48 8.75 -2.92 -2.31
N HIS A 49 8.19 -2.07 -1.46
CA HIS A 49 8.12 -0.62 -1.67
C HIS A 49 7.37 -0.25 -2.96
N TYR A 50 6.11 -0.68 -3.04
CA TYR A 50 5.14 -0.39 -4.11
C TYR A 50 5.40 -1.11 -5.44
N GLN A 51 6.37 -2.02 -5.55
CA GLN A 51 6.67 -2.75 -6.79
C GLN A 51 5.61 -3.80 -7.10
N THR A 52 5.18 -4.56 -6.09
CA THR A 52 4.11 -5.54 -6.20
C THR A 52 3.06 -5.32 -5.10
N PHE A 53 1.85 -5.81 -5.36
CA PHE A 53 0.73 -5.72 -4.45
C PHE A 53 0.02 -7.06 -4.34
N LYS A 54 -0.29 -7.46 -3.11
CA LYS A 54 -1.17 -8.58 -2.80
C LYS A 54 -2.46 -8.02 -2.21
N ALA A 55 -3.60 -8.36 -2.80
CA ALA A 55 -4.88 -8.05 -2.19
C ALA A 55 -5.01 -8.84 -0.89
N LEU A 56 -5.35 -8.14 0.19
CA LEU A 56 -5.72 -8.74 1.46
C LEU A 56 -7.22 -8.96 1.42
N GLN A 57 -7.63 -10.21 1.59
CA GLN A 57 -9.02 -10.54 1.84
C GLN A 57 -9.32 -10.27 3.33
N PRO A 58 -10.57 -9.93 3.69
CA PRO A 58 -11.00 -9.93 5.08
C PRO A 58 -10.71 -11.25 5.78
#